data_AF-A0A6A3B0R7-F1
#
_entry.id   AF-A0A6A3B0R7-F1
#
_cell.length_a   1.000
_cell.length_b   1.000
_cell.length_c   1.000
_cell.angle_alpha   90.00
_cell.angle_beta   90.00
_cell.angle_gamma   90.00
#
_symmetry.space_group_name_H-M   'P 1'
#
loop_
_entity.id
_entity.type
_entity.pdbx_description
1 polymer ?
#
loop_
_entity_poly.entity_id
_entity_poly.type
_entity_poly.pdbx_seq_one_letter_code
_entity_poly.pdbx_strand_id
1 'polypeptide(L)'
;MSSRLRDIITNQTLPIDNKTHLQLMIFSKKPPKDRYPSNDSMFWIWKENHRILCHRIFVPPVLTSPRDDAIQLNRDFKGGGKIVGYPQHQVESSFRKRPPNYEMPSVGLDPTTSRTGMRYCNGGQYSFPSRCSIAFFHPTQRAVLLWMHDPAERDATVIRQAFLSDITNLSAATEVICSRTPSQIQLIKQNYHSKFGIVLEQDVAAHTSGGKFKAGDIVIYNFVQLLLAYLSTHRSEGLEVDREKAMKDAKALFKAGEKKLGTDEKTFICVFSERSRAQLATISAAYHDMYGGSLKKAVKSETSGKFEHGLLTILKCPQNPAKYFAKVLHDAMKGLRTDDSTVIRVIVTRTEIDMHYIKAEYLRKYKKTLNDAIHSGTSGHYRTFLLSLLGSNH
;
A
#
# COMPACT_ATOMS: atom_id res chain seq x y z
N MET A 1 -23.72 16.67 -44.13
CA MET A 1 -22.68 16.42 -43.12
C MET A 1 -22.06 15.06 -43.44
N SER A 2 -20.80 14.84 -43.74
CA SER A 2 -19.58 15.63 -43.70
C SER A 2 -18.60 15.00 -44.71
N SER A 3 -18.12 15.80 -45.65
CA SER A 3 -16.99 15.53 -46.54
C SER A 3 -15.68 16.05 -45.92
N ARG A 4 -15.47 15.82 -44.62
CA ARG A 4 -14.21 16.16 -43.94
C ARG A 4 -13.92 15.10 -42.89
N LEU A 5 -12.99 14.20 -43.21
CA LEU A 5 -12.06 13.46 -42.32
C LEU A 5 -11.42 12.28 -43.09
N ARG A 6 -10.90 12.54 -44.30
CA ARG A 6 -10.07 11.57 -45.04
C ARG A 6 -8.65 12.04 -45.37
N ASP A 7 -8.27 13.26 -44.99
CA ASP A 7 -7.02 13.88 -45.49
C ASP A 7 -6.01 14.29 -44.42
N ILE A 8 -5.97 13.64 -43.25
CA ILE A 8 -4.87 13.90 -42.28
C ILE A 8 -4.39 12.61 -41.61
N ILE A 9 -4.01 11.59 -42.37
CA ILE A 9 -2.93 10.65 -41.97
C ILE A 9 -2.24 10.15 -43.25
N THR A 10 -1.57 11.05 -43.97
CA THR A 10 -0.51 10.68 -44.92
C THR A 10 0.65 11.64 -44.71
N ASN A 11 1.83 11.06 -44.51
CA ASN A 11 3.15 11.69 -44.52
C ASN A 11 3.54 12.51 -43.28
N GLN A 12 4.04 11.84 -42.24
CA GLN A 12 5.37 12.16 -41.70
C GLN A 12 6.08 10.87 -41.24
N THR A 13 7.09 10.49 -42.00
CA THR A 13 8.12 9.49 -41.69
C THR A 13 9.13 10.06 -40.70
N LEU A 14 9.37 9.36 -39.58
CA LEU A 14 10.66 9.34 -38.87
C LEU A 14 10.91 7.93 -38.28
N PRO A 15 12.18 7.49 -38.14
CA PRO A 15 12.56 6.08 -38.22
C PRO A 15 12.50 5.36 -36.87
N ILE A 16 11.91 4.16 -36.85
CA ILE A 16 11.97 3.26 -35.70
C ILE A 16 12.97 2.14 -36.01
N ASP A 17 13.95 2.03 -35.12
CA ASP A 17 15.04 1.08 -35.07
C ASP A 17 14.56 -0.38 -35.09
N ASN A 18 15.28 -1.20 -35.87
CA ASN A 18 15.02 -2.59 -36.14
C ASN A 18 15.43 -3.46 -34.94
N LYS A 19 14.48 -3.81 -34.09
CA LYS A 19 14.46 -5.09 -33.35
C LYS A 19 13.10 -5.27 -32.70
N THR A 20 12.19 -5.92 -33.45
CA THR A 20 11.22 -6.96 -33.03
C THR A 20 10.11 -7.04 -34.10
N HIS A 21 10.40 -7.68 -35.23
CA HIS A 21 9.39 -8.02 -36.24
C HIS A 21 9.63 -9.45 -36.76
N LEU A 22 9.34 -10.43 -35.91
CA LEU A 22 9.12 -11.81 -36.32
C LEU A 22 7.87 -12.35 -35.63
N GLN A 23 6.72 -11.88 -36.10
CA GLN A 23 5.50 -12.67 -36.12
C GLN A 23 4.60 -12.12 -37.23
N LEU A 24 4.04 -13.03 -38.02
CA LEU A 24 3.14 -12.84 -39.17
C LEU A 24 3.79 -12.85 -40.56
N MET A 25 4.34 -14.00 -40.95
CA MET A 25 4.21 -14.50 -42.31
C MET A 25 4.39 -16.03 -42.33
N ILE A 26 3.30 -16.81 -42.33
CA ILE A 26 3.26 -18.11 -43.03
C ILE A 26 1.86 -18.33 -43.63
N PHE A 27 1.79 -18.01 -44.92
CA PHE A 27 1.08 -18.67 -46.02
C PHE A 27 -0.45 -18.91 -46.01
N SER A 28 -1.12 -18.01 -46.73
CA SER A 28 -2.18 -18.32 -47.69
C SER A 28 -1.64 -19.20 -48.83
N LYS A 29 -2.13 -20.45 -48.96
CA LYS A 29 -2.17 -21.22 -50.22
C LYS A 29 -3.35 -22.20 -50.19
N LYS A 30 -4.34 -22.00 -51.06
CA LYS A 30 -5.36 -23.02 -51.40
C LYS A 30 -4.67 -24.20 -52.10
N PRO A 31 -5.02 -25.47 -51.80
CA PRO A 31 -4.53 -26.61 -52.58
C PRO A 31 -5.34 -26.81 -53.88
N PRO A 32 -4.78 -27.51 -54.89
CA PRO A 32 -5.45 -27.82 -56.15
C PRO A 32 -6.56 -28.86 -55.97
N LYS A 33 -7.54 -28.84 -56.90
CA LYS A 33 -8.54 -29.89 -57.07
C LYS A 33 -7.87 -31.21 -57.49
N ASP A 34 -8.48 -32.33 -57.09
CA ASP A 34 -8.20 -33.72 -57.52
C ASP A 34 -7.46 -34.63 -56.51
N ARG A 35 -8.19 -35.04 -55.46
CA ARG A 35 -8.30 -36.42 -54.93
C ARG A 35 -9.09 -36.40 -53.62
N TYR A 36 -10.28 -37.01 -53.62
CA TYR A 36 -11.04 -37.31 -52.40
C TYR A 36 -10.65 -38.70 -51.88
N PRO A 37 -10.20 -38.86 -50.62
CA PRO A 37 -10.41 -40.09 -49.87
C PRO A 37 -11.70 -40.00 -49.04
N SER A 38 -12.28 -41.17 -48.79
CA SER A 38 -13.58 -41.48 -48.16
C SER A 38 -14.00 -40.64 -46.95
N ASN A 39 -15.33 -40.52 -46.77
CA ASN A 39 -16.05 -39.72 -45.76
C ASN A 39 -15.60 -39.93 -44.29
N ASP A 40 -14.94 -41.04 -43.95
CA ASP A 40 -14.45 -41.27 -42.58
C ASP A 40 -13.17 -40.49 -42.25
N SER A 41 -12.40 -40.07 -43.25
CA SER A 41 -11.19 -39.23 -43.07
C SER A 41 -11.55 -37.78 -42.74
N MET A 42 -12.67 -37.27 -43.26
CA MET A 42 -13.16 -35.92 -42.96
C MET A 42 -13.75 -35.81 -41.55
N PHE A 43 -14.37 -36.87 -41.02
CA PHE A 43 -14.87 -36.87 -39.64
C PHE A 43 -13.73 -36.84 -38.61
N TRP A 44 -12.60 -37.50 -38.88
CA TRP A 44 -11.41 -37.41 -38.04
C TRP A 44 -10.73 -36.04 -38.15
N ILE A 45 -10.56 -35.49 -39.36
CA ILE A 45 -9.93 -34.17 -39.55
C ILE A 45 -10.81 -33.03 -39.01
N TRP A 46 -12.14 -33.15 -39.05
CA TRP A 46 -13.05 -32.17 -38.46
C TRP A 46 -13.09 -32.25 -36.92
N LYS A 47 -13.06 -33.47 -36.35
CA LYS A 47 -13.05 -33.69 -34.89
C LYS A 47 -11.70 -33.34 -34.25
N GLU A 48 -10.59 -33.53 -34.96
CA GLU A 48 -9.25 -33.15 -34.49
C GLU A 48 -9.02 -31.63 -34.63
N ASN A 49 -9.49 -31.00 -35.72
CA ASN A 49 -9.38 -29.53 -35.87
C ASN A 49 -10.34 -28.74 -34.98
N HIS A 50 -11.54 -29.26 -34.63
CA HIS A 50 -12.36 -28.65 -33.58
C HIS A 50 -11.86 -28.94 -32.15
N ARG A 51 -11.02 -29.97 -31.95
CA ARG A 51 -10.28 -30.16 -30.69
C ARG A 51 -9.09 -29.22 -30.56
N ILE A 52 -8.50 -28.77 -31.67
CA ILE A 52 -7.35 -27.85 -31.69
C ILE A 52 -7.78 -26.36 -31.79
N LEU A 53 -9.02 -26.07 -32.22
CA LEU A 53 -9.61 -24.72 -32.20
C LEU A 53 -10.59 -24.44 -31.05
N CYS A 54 -10.74 -25.37 -30.11
CA CYS A 54 -11.19 -25.08 -28.75
C CYS A 54 -10.00 -24.95 -27.80
N HIS A 55 -8.94 -24.25 -28.22
CA HIS A 55 -8.22 -23.45 -27.24
C HIS A 55 -9.27 -22.54 -26.63
N ARG A 56 -9.61 -22.81 -25.36
CA ARG A 56 -10.30 -21.91 -24.44
C ARG A 56 -10.02 -20.51 -24.94
N ILE A 57 -11.07 -19.77 -25.30
CA ILE A 57 -11.02 -18.31 -25.20
C ILE A 57 -10.41 -18.10 -23.83
N PHE A 58 -9.14 -17.71 -23.79
CA PHE A 58 -8.50 -17.28 -22.57
C PHE A 58 -9.14 -15.92 -22.35
N VAL A 59 -10.37 -15.94 -21.86
CA VAL A 59 -10.88 -14.85 -21.05
C VAL A 59 -9.82 -14.77 -19.97
N PRO A 60 -8.97 -13.72 -19.93
CA PRO A 60 -8.07 -13.58 -18.81
C PRO A 60 -8.95 -13.73 -17.57
N PRO A 61 -8.53 -14.53 -16.57
CA PRO A 61 -9.31 -14.60 -15.33
C PRO A 61 -9.61 -13.17 -14.94
N VAL A 62 -10.90 -12.89 -14.71
CA VAL A 62 -11.38 -11.59 -14.24
C VAL A 62 -10.37 -11.11 -13.22
N LEU A 63 -9.78 -9.92 -13.42
CA LEU A 63 -8.85 -9.32 -12.47
C LEU A 63 -9.50 -9.43 -11.10
N THR A 64 -9.04 -10.36 -10.27
CA THR A 64 -9.69 -10.62 -8.99
C THR A 64 -9.40 -9.41 -8.13
N SER A 65 -10.46 -8.75 -7.66
CA SER A 65 -10.28 -7.66 -6.72
C SER A 65 -9.63 -8.21 -5.44
N PRO A 66 -8.92 -7.40 -4.63
CA PRO A 66 -8.45 -7.82 -3.30
C PRO A 66 -9.56 -8.48 -2.45
N ARG A 67 -10.81 -8.06 -2.68
CA ARG A 67 -12.02 -8.67 -2.13
C ARG A 67 -12.25 -10.09 -2.64
N ASP A 68 -12.13 -10.35 -3.94
CA ASP A 68 -12.31 -11.70 -4.51
C ASP A 68 -11.21 -12.67 -4.03
N ASP A 69 -9.97 -12.19 -3.96
CA ASP A 69 -8.83 -12.96 -3.41
C ASP A 69 -9.09 -13.33 -1.94
N ALA A 70 -9.56 -12.36 -1.13
CA ALA A 70 -9.92 -12.57 0.26
C ALA A 70 -11.10 -13.54 0.43
N ILE A 71 -12.12 -13.46 -0.44
CA ILE A 71 -13.27 -14.36 -0.43
C ILE A 71 -12.84 -15.78 -0.75
N GLN A 72 -12.00 -15.97 -1.78
CA GLN A 72 -11.50 -17.29 -2.16
C GLN A 72 -10.69 -17.90 -1.03
N LEU A 73 -9.74 -17.14 -0.48
CA LEU A 73 -8.91 -17.60 0.63
C LEU A 73 -9.73 -17.94 1.90
N ASN A 74 -10.78 -17.17 2.19
CA ASN A 74 -11.69 -17.48 3.30
C ASN A 74 -12.52 -18.75 3.05
N ARG A 75 -12.91 -19.05 1.80
CA ARG A 75 -13.55 -20.32 1.44
C ARG A 75 -12.58 -21.48 1.64
N ASP A 76 -11.34 -21.32 1.21
CA ASP A 76 -10.28 -22.33 1.36
C ASP A 76 -10.03 -22.66 2.84
N PHE A 77 -10.13 -21.67 3.73
CA PHE A 77 -10.02 -21.90 5.19
C PHE A 77 -11.22 -22.62 5.81
N LYS A 78 -12.43 -22.47 5.27
CA LYS A 78 -13.64 -23.14 5.79
C LYS A 78 -13.77 -24.61 5.34
N GLY A 79 -13.03 -25.01 4.31
CA GLY A 79 -13.19 -26.27 3.60
C GLY A 79 -12.67 -27.56 4.26
N GLY A 80 -12.20 -27.56 5.51
CA GLY A 80 -12.07 -28.76 6.36
C GLY A 80 -11.37 -30.02 5.82
N GLY A 81 -10.60 -29.96 4.73
CA GLY A 81 -9.97 -31.12 4.08
C GLY A 81 -8.45 -31.09 4.22
N LYS A 82 -7.86 -32.25 4.58
CA LYS A 82 -6.41 -32.50 4.71
C LYS A 82 -5.56 -31.60 3.81
N ILE A 83 -4.82 -30.65 4.39
CA ILE A 83 -3.79 -29.89 3.69
C ILE A 83 -2.57 -30.79 3.54
N VAL A 84 -2.61 -31.73 2.60
CA VAL A 84 -1.42 -32.37 2.07
C VAL A 84 -0.91 -31.44 0.96
N GLY A 85 0.20 -30.75 1.26
CA GLY A 85 1.05 -30.00 0.33
C GLY A 85 0.34 -29.34 -0.85
N TYR A 86 -0.10 -28.10 -0.70
CA TYR A 86 -0.38 -27.27 -1.88
C TYR A 86 0.97 -26.90 -2.55
N PRO A 87 1.22 -27.32 -3.80
CA PRO A 87 2.38 -26.84 -4.54
C PRO A 87 2.19 -25.35 -4.84
N GLN A 88 3.17 -24.56 -4.39
CA GLN A 88 3.33 -23.10 -4.45
C GLN A 88 2.81 -22.42 -5.73
N HIS A 89 2.81 -23.12 -6.88
CA HIS A 89 2.41 -22.60 -8.19
C HIS A 89 0.92 -22.21 -8.37
N GLN A 90 -0.03 -22.77 -7.60
CA GLN A 90 -1.46 -22.45 -7.80
C GLN A 90 -1.89 -21.15 -7.10
N VAL A 91 -1.32 -20.85 -5.93
CA VAL A 91 -1.53 -19.57 -5.23
C VAL A 91 -0.89 -18.43 -6.03
N GLU A 92 0.32 -18.66 -6.56
CA GLU A 92 1.01 -17.71 -7.44
C GLU A 92 0.18 -17.33 -8.69
N SER A 93 -0.64 -18.23 -9.22
CA SER A 93 -1.39 -18.00 -10.45
C SER A 93 -2.52 -16.96 -10.33
N SER A 94 -3.12 -16.82 -9.14
CA SER A 94 -4.15 -15.81 -8.85
C SER A 94 -3.55 -14.42 -8.61
N PHE A 95 -2.36 -14.34 -8.01
CA PHE A 95 -1.74 -13.07 -7.61
C PHE A 95 -0.86 -12.41 -8.69
N ARG A 96 -0.45 -13.12 -9.76
CA ARG A 96 0.61 -12.65 -10.69
C ARG A 96 0.15 -11.76 -11.87
N LYS A 97 -1.11 -11.30 -11.92
CA LYS A 97 -1.61 -10.55 -13.09
C LYS A 97 -2.39 -9.29 -12.69
N ARG A 98 -1.70 -8.18 -12.40
CA ARG A 98 -2.34 -6.85 -12.31
C ARG A 98 -1.48 -5.77 -12.99
N PRO A 99 -2.06 -4.90 -13.84
CA PRO A 99 -1.47 -3.63 -14.23
C PRO A 99 -1.78 -2.53 -13.17
N PRO A 100 -1.04 -1.40 -13.15
CA PRO A 100 -1.03 -0.45 -12.02
C PRO A 100 -2.29 0.40 -11.84
N ASN A 101 -3.18 0.50 -12.83
CA ASN A 101 -4.30 1.44 -12.80
C ASN A 101 -5.59 0.76 -13.26
N TYR A 102 -6.53 0.54 -12.33
CA TYR A 102 -7.92 0.23 -12.65
C TYR A 102 -8.83 1.01 -11.69
N GLU A 103 -9.53 2.01 -12.21
CA GLU A 103 -10.59 2.71 -11.51
C GLU A 103 -11.89 1.90 -11.60
N MET A 104 -12.62 1.74 -10.49
CA MET A 104 -13.97 1.18 -10.51
C MET A 104 -15.04 2.28 -10.54
N PRO A 105 -16.20 2.05 -11.20
CA PRO A 105 -17.29 3.03 -11.26
C PRO A 105 -17.99 3.16 -9.89
N SER A 106 -18.35 4.39 -9.55
CA SER A 106 -19.10 4.75 -8.35
C SER A 106 -20.57 4.28 -8.42
N VAL A 107 -21.10 3.72 -7.31
CA VAL A 107 -22.54 3.45 -7.15
C VAL A 107 -23.00 3.85 -5.75
N GLY A 108 -24.15 4.54 -5.69
CA GLY A 108 -24.66 5.33 -4.56
C GLY A 108 -25.11 4.57 -3.30
N LEU A 109 -25.22 5.35 -2.22
CA LEU A 109 -25.56 4.93 -0.86
C LEU A 109 -27.09 4.95 -0.63
N ASP A 110 -27.62 3.91 0.02
CA ASP A 110 -28.93 3.93 0.69
C ASP A 110 -28.71 3.74 2.21
N PRO A 111 -29.16 4.67 3.09
CA PRO A 111 -28.85 4.65 4.50
C PRO A 111 -30.04 4.17 5.35
N THR A 112 -30.32 2.87 5.43
CA THR A 112 -31.06 2.33 6.59
C THR A 112 -30.66 0.88 6.86
N THR A 113 -30.14 0.59 8.07
CA THR A 113 -30.60 -0.49 8.97
C THR A 113 -29.61 -0.63 10.12
N SER A 114 -30.03 -0.15 11.29
CA SER A 114 -29.45 -0.45 12.59
C SER A 114 -30.07 -1.74 13.13
N ARG A 115 -29.26 -2.77 13.38
CA ARG A 115 -29.41 -3.72 14.51
C ARG A 115 -28.31 -4.78 14.47
N THR A 116 -27.75 -5.00 15.65
CA THR A 116 -26.84 -6.07 16.06
C THR A 116 -27.19 -7.43 15.44
N GLY A 117 -26.28 -7.95 14.61
CA GLY A 117 -26.33 -9.28 14.02
C GLY A 117 -25.58 -9.29 12.69
N MET A 118 -24.48 -10.04 12.60
CA MET A 118 -23.88 -10.34 11.29
C MET A 118 -24.91 -11.11 10.45
N ARG A 119 -25.65 -10.41 9.58
CA ARG A 119 -26.38 -11.05 8.48
C ARG A 119 -25.43 -11.12 7.29
N TYR A 120 -25.11 -12.35 6.90
CA TYR A 120 -24.52 -12.63 5.59
C TYR A 120 -25.61 -12.34 4.55
N CYS A 121 -25.62 -11.14 3.99
CA CYS A 121 -26.57 -10.79 2.94
C CYS A 121 -26.19 -11.55 1.66
N ASN A 122 -27.04 -12.49 1.26
CA ASN A 122 -27.06 -13.04 -0.10
C ASN A 122 -27.30 -11.87 -1.07
N GLY A 123 -26.22 -11.44 -1.75
CA GLY A 123 -26.27 -10.35 -2.73
C GLY A 123 -25.18 -9.31 -2.51
N GLY A 124 -23.92 -9.66 -2.81
CA GLY A 124 -22.85 -8.73 -3.22
C GLY A 124 -22.38 -7.60 -2.28
N GLN A 125 -23.06 -7.32 -1.16
CA GLN A 125 -22.75 -6.16 -0.32
C GLN A 125 -22.22 -6.59 1.05
N TYR A 126 -20.89 -6.56 1.18
CA TYR A 126 -20.20 -6.57 2.47
C TYR A 126 -20.02 -5.12 2.92
N SER A 127 -21.01 -4.53 3.60
CA SER A 127 -20.82 -3.29 4.36
C SER A 127 -20.45 -3.65 5.80
N PHE A 128 -19.21 -3.37 6.17
CA PHE A 128 -18.81 -3.46 7.58
C PHE A 128 -19.45 -2.29 8.34
N PRO A 129 -20.07 -2.50 9.51
CA PRO A 129 -20.59 -1.39 10.30
C PRO A 129 -19.46 -0.41 10.61
N SER A 130 -19.62 0.87 10.26
CA SER A 130 -18.60 1.93 10.40
C SER A 130 -18.10 2.14 11.84
N ARG A 131 -18.73 1.49 12.82
CA ARG A 131 -18.42 1.55 14.25
C ARG A 131 -17.74 0.30 14.84
N CYS A 132 -17.59 -0.79 14.09
CA CYS A 132 -16.95 -2.01 14.60
C CYS A 132 -15.42 -1.90 14.40
N SER A 133 -14.67 -1.66 15.48
CA SER A 133 -13.21 -1.62 15.39
C SER A 133 -12.69 -3.02 15.05
N ILE A 134 -11.98 -3.16 13.92
CA ILE A 134 -11.45 -4.48 13.55
C ILE A 134 -10.44 -4.97 14.59
N ALA A 135 -9.89 -4.08 15.42
CA ALA A 135 -8.90 -4.40 16.44
C ALA A 135 -9.37 -5.49 17.43
N PHE A 136 -10.69 -5.70 17.60
CA PHE A 136 -11.26 -6.71 18.48
C PHE A 136 -11.33 -8.12 17.88
N PHE A 137 -11.05 -8.29 16.58
CA PHE A 137 -11.06 -9.61 15.93
C PHE A 137 -9.73 -10.35 16.10
N HIS A 138 -9.77 -11.68 15.91
CA HIS A 138 -8.57 -12.51 15.86
C HIS A 138 -7.61 -12.03 14.75
N PRO A 139 -6.27 -12.12 14.90
CA PRO A 139 -5.30 -11.62 13.92
C PRO A 139 -5.58 -12.05 12.47
N THR A 140 -6.00 -13.29 12.25
CA THR A 140 -6.41 -13.80 10.93
C THR A 140 -7.55 -12.98 10.32
N GLN A 141 -8.63 -12.76 11.09
CA GLN A 141 -9.81 -12.02 10.62
C GLN A 141 -9.43 -10.56 10.34
N ARG A 142 -8.63 -9.95 11.22
CA ARG A 142 -8.12 -8.58 11.02
C ARG A 142 -7.38 -8.42 9.71
N ALA A 143 -6.48 -9.35 9.43
CA ALA A 143 -5.65 -9.31 8.23
C ALA A 143 -6.50 -9.47 6.96
N VAL A 144 -7.43 -10.44 6.94
CA VAL A 144 -8.33 -10.68 5.80
C VAL A 144 -9.27 -9.48 5.60
N LEU A 145 -9.90 -8.99 6.66
CA LEU A 145 -10.82 -7.84 6.59
C LEU A 145 -10.13 -6.58 6.10
N LEU A 146 -8.90 -6.32 6.55
CA LEU A 146 -8.14 -5.19 6.05
C LEU A 146 -7.79 -5.38 4.57
N TRP A 147 -7.36 -6.57 4.16
CA TRP A 147 -7.01 -6.86 2.75
C TRP A 147 -8.19 -6.72 1.78
N MET A 148 -9.43 -6.92 2.24
CA MET A 148 -10.64 -6.79 1.41
C MET A 148 -10.90 -5.36 0.89
N HIS A 149 -10.31 -4.34 1.51
CA HIS A 149 -10.43 -2.96 1.08
C HIS A 149 -9.50 -2.67 -0.12
N ASP A 150 -9.85 -1.70 -0.96
CA ASP A 150 -8.87 -1.15 -1.90
C ASP A 150 -7.73 -0.43 -1.15
N PRO A 151 -6.58 -0.16 -1.78
CA PRO A 151 -5.41 0.40 -1.08
C PRO A 151 -5.66 1.71 -0.32
N ALA A 152 -6.47 2.63 -0.86
CA ALA A 152 -6.73 3.91 -0.21
C ALA A 152 -7.73 3.77 0.95
N GLU A 153 -8.73 2.92 0.77
CA GLU A 153 -9.67 2.57 1.83
C GLU A 153 -8.99 1.77 2.97
N ARG A 154 -7.99 0.93 2.65
CA ARG A 154 -7.12 0.26 3.64
C ARG A 154 -6.43 1.28 4.53
N ASP A 155 -5.77 2.26 3.91
CA ASP A 155 -5.06 3.31 4.62
C ASP A 155 -6.00 4.15 5.49
N ALA A 156 -7.15 4.55 4.95
CA ALA A 156 -8.19 5.25 5.70
C ALA A 156 -8.67 4.44 6.92
N THR A 157 -8.85 3.12 6.75
CA THR A 157 -9.28 2.20 7.81
C THR A 157 -8.22 2.06 8.90
N VAL A 158 -6.94 1.94 8.54
CA VAL A 158 -5.82 1.90 9.49
C VAL A 158 -5.74 3.19 10.29
N ILE A 159 -5.87 4.35 9.62
CA ILE A 159 -5.85 5.65 10.28
C ILE A 159 -7.00 5.77 11.28
N ARG A 160 -8.24 5.43 10.88
CA ARG A 160 -9.40 5.49 11.78
C ARG A 160 -9.22 4.61 13.00
N GLN A 161 -8.70 3.40 12.83
CA GLN A 161 -8.47 2.48 13.94
C GLN A 161 -7.38 2.94 14.89
N ALA A 162 -6.33 3.56 14.38
CA ALA A 162 -5.27 4.15 15.19
C ALA A 162 -5.80 5.26 16.11
N PHE A 163 -6.81 6.01 15.65
CA PHE A 163 -7.48 7.07 16.40
C PHE A 163 -8.56 6.54 17.37
N LEU A 164 -9.27 5.47 17.01
CA LEU A 164 -10.27 4.84 17.90
C LEU A 164 -9.66 4.02 19.05
N SER A 165 -8.43 3.54 18.88
CA SER A 165 -7.74 2.75 19.90
C SER A 165 -7.10 3.68 20.92
N ASP A 166 -7.24 3.38 22.21
CA ASP A 166 -6.71 4.14 23.35
C ASP A 166 -5.20 4.43 23.19
N ILE A 167 -4.85 5.61 22.62
CA ILE A 167 -3.57 6.36 22.42
C ILE A 167 -2.32 5.59 21.91
N THR A 168 -2.21 4.30 22.16
CA THR A 168 -1.04 3.44 21.97
C THR A 168 -0.68 3.25 20.49
N ASN A 169 -1.68 3.23 19.59
CA ASN A 169 -1.49 2.87 18.18
C ASN A 169 -1.43 4.05 17.19
N LEU A 170 -1.27 5.29 17.67
CA LEU A 170 -1.05 6.47 16.82
C LEU A 170 0.17 6.34 15.88
N SER A 171 1.09 5.44 16.20
CA SER A 171 2.22 5.08 15.33
C SER A 171 1.77 4.48 14.00
N ALA A 172 0.64 3.75 13.96
CA ALA A 172 0.07 3.24 12.71
C ALA A 172 -0.42 4.36 11.79
N ALA A 173 -1.16 5.33 12.34
CA ALA A 173 -1.57 6.53 11.58
C ALA A 173 -0.35 7.32 11.09
N THR A 174 0.65 7.51 11.96
CA THR A 174 1.91 8.17 11.59
C THR A 174 2.58 7.49 10.40
N GLU A 175 2.73 6.18 10.46
CA GLU A 175 3.38 5.40 9.42
C GLU A 175 2.64 5.52 8.09
N VAL A 176 1.31 5.40 8.09
CA VAL A 176 0.50 5.56 6.88
C VAL A 176 0.60 6.99 6.36
N ILE A 177 0.23 7.99 7.16
CA ILE A 177 0.19 9.41 6.74
C ILE A 177 1.56 9.87 6.23
N CYS A 178 2.63 9.61 6.98
CA CYS A 178 3.96 10.14 6.67
C CYS A 178 4.71 9.34 5.58
N SER A 179 4.28 8.10 5.27
CA SER A 179 4.89 7.31 4.18
C SER A 179 4.23 7.52 2.81
N ARG A 180 3.01 8.06 2.78
CA ARG A 180 2.24 8.28 1.54
C ARG A 180 2.61 9.59 0.85
N THR A 181 2.51 9.60 -0.48
CA THR A 181 2.72 10.81 -1.27
C THR A 181 1.56 11.79 -1.07
N PRO A 182 1.74 13.09 -1.29
CA PRO A 182 0.64 14.07 -1.33
C PRO A 182 -0.59 13.61 -2.11
N SER A 183 -0.42 13.01 -3.29
CA SER A 183 -1.51 12.49 -4.14
C SER A 183 -2.21 11.30 -3.49
N GLN A 184 -1.45 10.38 -2.90
CA GLN A 184 -2.01 9.26 -2.13
C GLN A 184 -2.77 9.76 -0.90
N ILE A 185 -2.25 10.78 -0.20
CA ILE A 185 -2.93 11.40 0.95
C ILE A 185 -4.26 12.01 0.51
N GLN A 186 -4.33 12.66 -0.64
CA GLN A 186 -5.59 13.21 -1.15
C GLN A 186 -6.63 12.12 -1.41
N LEU A 187 -6.23 10.99 -2.00
CA LEU A 187 -7.10 9.84 -2.20
C LEU A 187 -7.55 9.22 -0.86
N ILE A 188 -6.65 9.14 0.12
CA ILE A 188 -6.98 8.70 1.48
C ILE A 188 -8.03 9.61 2.10
N LYS A 189 -7.89 10.94 2.01
CA LYS A 189 -8.87 11.90 2.56
C LYS A 189 -10.26 11.70 1.95
N GLN A 190 -10.33 11.53 0.64
CA GLN A 190 -11.60 11.27 -0.07
C GLN A 190 -12.25 9.98 0.42
N ASN A 191 -11.48 8.89 0.48
CA ASN A 191 -11.98 7.59 0.96
C ASN A 191 -12.37 7.62 2.43
N TYR A 192 -11.62 8.36 3.26
CA TYR A 192 -11.90 8.55 4.67
C TYR A 192 -13.26 9.23 4.87
N HIS A 193 -13.49 10.34 4.15
CA HIS A 193 -14.74 11.06 4.20
C HIS A 193 -15.91 10.22 3.68
N SER A 194 -15.76 9.59 2.51
CA SER A 194 -16.81 8.74 1.93
C SER A 194 -17.19 7.57 2.84
N LYS A 195 -16.22 6.98 3.55
CA LYS A 195 -16.46 5.81 4.41
C LYS A 195 -16.98 6.15 5.80
N PHE A 196 -16.45 7.20 6.42
CA PHE A 196 -16.72 7.52 7.82
C PHE A 196 -17.63 8.74 8.01
N GLY A 197 -17.87 9.52 6.96
CA GLY A 197 -18.66 10.76 7.02
C GLY A 197 -17.97 11.89 7.80
N ILE A 198 -16.65 11.80 8.00
CA ILE A 198 -15.86 12.76 8.76
C ILE A 198 -14.66 13.18 7.92
N VAL A 199 -14.32 14.47 7.92
CA VAL A 199 -13.09 14.96 7.29
C VAL A 199 -11.89 14.52 8.15
N LEU A 200 -10.90 13.88 7.53
CA LEU A 200 -9.75 13.30 8.24
C LEU A 200 -9.04 14.31 9.14
N GLU A 201 -8.82 15.53 8.66
CA GLU A 201 -8.17 16.60 9.42
C GLU A 201 -8.98 17.02 10.65
N GLN A 202 -10.32 17.06 10.54
CA GLN A 202 -11.18 17.36 11.68
C GLN A 202 -11.14 16.24 12.71
N ASP A 203 -11.12 14.98 12.25
CA ASP A 203 -11.00 13.83 13.14
C ASP A 203 -9.67 13.84 13.88
N VAL A 204 -8.56 14.12 13.19
CA VAL A 204 -7.23 14.28 13.80
C VAL A 204 -7.24 15.42 14.82
N ALA A 205 -7.85 16.57 14.48
CA ALA A 205 -7.94 17.73 15.38
C ALA A 205 -8.81 17.48 16.63
N ALA A 206 -9.83 16.62 16.53
CA ALA A 206 -10.64 16.25 17.68
C ALA A 206 -9.82 15.58 18.80
N HIS A 207 -8.70 14.94 18.44
CA HIS A 207 -7.77 14.32 19.39
C HIS A 207 -6.96 15.32 20.21
N THR A 208 -7.06 16.63 19.96
CA THR A 208 -6.49 17.68 20.82
C THR A 208 -7.53 18.46 21.64
N SER A 209 -8.82 18.36 21.29
CA SER A 209 -9.85 19.30 21.75
C SER A 209 -10.86 18.70 22.75
N GLY A 210 -10.83 17.39 22.98
CA GLY A 210 -11.81 16.69 23.80
C GLY A 210 -11.51 16.70 25.30
N GLY A 211 -11.65 17.85 25.99
CA GLY A 211 -12.00 18.04 27.41
C GLY A 211 -11.40 17.17 28.54
N LYS A 212 -10.48 16.24 28.26
CA LYS A 212 -9.85 15.28 29.19
C LYS A 212 -8.33 15.45 29.23
N PHE A 213 -7.83 16.63 28.85
CA PHE A 213 -6.41 16.89 28.81
C PHE A 213 -5.91 17.21 30.23
N LYS A 214 -5.23 16.26 30.89
CA LYS A 214 -4.46 16.49 32.11
C LYS A 214 -3.07 17.01 31.71
N ALA A 215 -2.33 17.58 32.65
CA ALA A 215 -1.04 18.23 32.43
C ALA A 215 0.08 17.33 31.81
N GLY A 216 -0.16 16.05 31.53
CA GLY A 216 0.74 15.16 30.76
C GLY A 216 0.56 15.20 29.23
N ASP A 217 -0.45 15.92 28.72
CA ASP A 217 -0.89 15.79 27.33
C ASP A 217 -0.20 16.72 26.30
N ILE A 218 0.78 17.53 26.75
CA ILE A 218 1.67 18.29 25.85
C ILE A 218 2.39 17.33 24.86
N VAL A 219 2.66 16.09 25.29
CA VAL A 219 3.36 15.07 24.48
C VAL A 219 2.58 14.68 23.22
N ILE A 220 1.24 14.75 23.26
CA ILE A 220 0.37 14.42 22.12
C ILE A 220 0.12 15.65 21.24
N TYR A 221 0.09 16.85 21.83
CA TYR A 221 -0.23 18.08 21.11
C TYR A 221 0.70 18.31 19.91
N ASN A 222 2.02 18.35 20.11
CA ASN A 222 2.99 18.58 19.01
C ASN A 222 2.91 17.51 17.93
N PHE A 223 2.63 16.27 18.31
CA PHE A 223 2.42 15.17 17.37
C PHE A 223 1.17 15.38 16.51
N VAL A 224 0.03 15.76 17.12
CA VAL A 224 -1.20 16.05 16.36
C VAL A 224 -1.00 17.27 15.47
N GLN A 225 -0.34 18.34 15.95
CA GLN A 225 -0.01 19.50 15.12
C GLN A 225 0.88 19.13 13.92
N LEU A 226 1.86 18.25 14.12
CA LEU A 226 2.68 17.73 13.02
C LEU A 226 1.82 16.99 11.98
N LEU A 227 0.93 16.10 12.41
CA LEU A 227 0.07 15.36 11.48
C LEU A 227 -0.92 16.28 10.76
N LEU A 228 -1.54 17.22 11.47
CA LEU A 228 -2.46 18.20 10.88
C LEU A 228 -1.75 19.06 9.83
N ALA A 229 -0.58 19.60 10.16
CA ALA A 229 0.23 20.35 9.22
C ALA A 229 0.63 19.47 8.02
N TYR A 230 1.07 18.23 8.27
CA TYR A 230 1.45 17.31 7.19
C TYR A 230 0.28 16.93 6.28
N LEU A 231 -0.94 16.79 6.82
CA LEU A 231 -2.14 16.54 6.03
C LEU A 231 -2.58 17.78 5.26
N SER A 232 -2.45 18.97 5.84
CA SER A 232 -3.00 20.21 5.28
C SER A 232 -2.09 20.84 4.23
N THR A 233 -0.78 20.58 4.27
CA THR A 233 0.16 21.20 3.33
C THR A 233 0.24 20.46 2.00
N HIS A 234 0.05 21.20 0.90
CA HIS A 234 0.36 20.75 -0.46
C HIS A 234 1.87 20.77 -0.70
N ARG A 235 2.50 19.59 -0.69
CA ARG A 235 3.93 19.42 -1.00
C ARG A 235 4.12 19.01 -2.47
N SER A 236 5.17 19.53 -3.11
CA SER A 236 5.61 18.99 -4.41
C SER A 236 6.11 17.56 -4.27
N GLU A 237 5.77 16.72 -5.25
CA GLU A 237 6.29 15.35 -5.40
C GLU A 237 7.54 15.27 -6.28
N GLY A 238 7.88 16.36 -6.97
CA GLY A 238 9.02 16.41 -7.87
C GLY A 238 10.37 16.41 -7.15
N LEU A 239 11.43 16.33 -7.96
CA LEU A 239 12.82 16.27 -7.50
C LEU A 239 13.46 17.66 -7.41
N GLU A 240 12.69 18.72 -7.64
CA GLU A 240 13.19 20.08 -7.59
C GLU A 240 13.59 20.44 -6.15
N VAL A 241 14.79 21.00 -6.01
CA VAL A 241 15.36 21.38 -4.73
C VAL A 241 15.97 22.78 -4.79
N ASP A 242 15.76 23.55 -3.74
CA ASP A 242 16.37 24.85 -3.52
C ASP A 242 17.47 24.70 -2.46
N ARG A 243 18.73 24.77 -2.90
CA ARG A 243 19.90 24.58 -2.03
C ARG A 243 20.06 25.71 -1.01
N GLU A 244 19.75 26.95 -1.38
CA GLU A 244 19.82 28.07 -0.45
C GLU A 244 18.77 27.95 0.65
N LYS A 245 17.54 27.60 0.27
CA LYS A 245 16.48 27.32 1.22
C LYS A 245 16.82 26.11 2.10
N ALA A 246 17.46 25.08 1.55
CA ALA A 246 17.91 23.93 2.33
C ALA A 246 18.92 24.33 3.42
N MET A 247 19.91 25.18 3.10
CA MET A 247 20.86 25.72 4.07
C MET A 247 20.17 26.60 5.12
N LYS A 248 19.20 27.42 4.72
CA LYS A 248 18.40 28.25 5.64
C LYS A 248 17.57 27.40 6.60
N ASP A 249 16.86 26.38 6.10
CA ASP A 249 16.07 25.46 6.91
C ASP A 249 16.97 24.63 7.84
N ALA A 250 18.13 24.15 7.37
CA ALA A 250 19.10 23.45 8.22
C ALA A 250 19.60 24.32 9.38
N LYS A 251 19.92 25.60 9.10
CA LYS A 251 20.30 26.58 10.12
C LYS A 251 19.17 26.88 11.09
N ALA A 252 17.92 26.94 10.61
CA ALA A 252 16.75 27.11 11.45
C ALA A 252 16.56 25.93 12.41
N LEU A 253 16.66 24.69 11.90
CA LEU A 253 16.56 23.46 12.71
C LEU A 253 17.65 23.39 13.79
N PHE A 254 18.90 23.74 13.46
CA PHE A 254 19.98 23.76 14.44
C PHE A 254 19.74 24.80 15.54
N LYS A 255 19.30 26.01 15.15
CA LYS A 255 18.92 27.06 16.11
C LYS A 255 17.71 26.69 16.97
N ALA A 256 16.78 25.90 16.42
CA ALA A 256 15.57 25.45 17.07
C ALA A 256 15.76 24.25 18.00
N GLY A 257 16.87 23.52 17.89
CA GLY A 257 17.23 22.40 18.75
C GLY A 257 18.54 22.64 19.46
N GLU A 258 19.61 21.99 18.98
CA GLU A 258 20.93 21.89 19.63
C GLU A 258 21.57 23.23 20.07
N LYS A 259 21.20 24.37 19.48
CA LYS A 259 21.75 25.69 19.86
C LYS A 259 21.03 26.37 21.04
N LYS A 260 19.96 25.79 21.58
CA LYS A 260 19.18 26.39 22.67
C LYS A 260 18.84 25.35 23.74
N LEU A 261 18.42 25.82 24.91
CA LEU A 261 17.83 24.95 25.92
C LEU A 261 16.37 24.67 25.56
N GLY A 262 16.01 23.39 25.51
CA GLY A 262 14.74 22.92 25.00
C GLY A 262 14.60 23.07 23.49
N THR A 263 13.48 22.63 22.93
CA THR A 263 13.28 22.60 21.47
C THR A 263 12.21 23.61 21.06
N ASP A 264 12.34 24.18 19.87
CA ASP A 264 11.27 24.92 19.20
C ASP A 264 10.54 23.98 18.24
N GLU A 265 9.52 23.29 18.76
CA GLU A 265 8.77 22.29 18.01
C GLU A 265 8.01 22.90 16.82
N LYS A 266 7.65 24.19 16.87
CA LYS A 266 6.96 24.86 15.76
C LYS A 266 7.86 24.93 14.52
N THR A 267 9.15 25.25 14.71
CA THR A 267 10.13 25.26 13.60
C THR A 267 10.29 23.85 13.02
N PHE A 268 10.38 22.81 13.87
CA PHE A 268 10.43 21.42 13.40
C PHE A 268 9.16 21.03 12.63
N ILE A 269 7.98 21.37 13.15
CA ILE A 269 6.70 21.08 12.48
C ILE A 269 6.67 21.73 11.10
N CYS A 270 6.91 23.04 11.01
CA CYS A 270 6.90 23.81 9.76
C CYS A 270 7.84 23.20 8.70
N VAL A 271 9.10 22.95 9.06
CA VAL A 271 10.07 22.41 8.10
C VAL A 271 9.70 20.98 7.67
N PHE A 272 9.28 20.11 8.60
CA PHE A 272 8.97 18.72 8.27
C PHE A 272 7.60 18.54 7.58
N SER A 273 6.65 19.46 7.76
CA SER A 273 5.34 19.38 7.11
C SER A 273 5.29 20.05 5.74
N GLU A 274 6.07 21.10 5.52
CA GLU A 274 5.96 21.90 4.30
C GLU A 274 6.95 21.54 3.19
N ARG A 275 8.08 20.93 3.54
CA ARG A 275 9.13 20.65 2.56
C ARG A 275 8.86 19.34 1.82
N SER A 276 9.17 19.32 0.53
CA SER A 276 9.08 18.11 -0.30
C SER A 276 10.08 17.05 0.19
N ARG A 277 9.88 15.81 -0.22
CA ARG A 277 10.78 14.69 0.13
C ARG A 277 12.21 14.94 -0.35
N ALA A 278 12.36 15.43 -1.58
CA ALA A 278 13.65 15.79 -2.17
C ALA A 278 14.31 16.97 -1.42
N GLN A 279 13.52 17.98 -1.07
CA GLN A 279 14.01 19.12 -0.29
C GLN A 279 14.45 18.70 1.12
N LEU A 280 13.70 17.84 1.81
CA LEU A 280 14.08 17.31 3.13
C LEU A 280 15.37 16.48 3.09
N ALA A 281 15.59 15.70 2.04
CA ALA A 281 16.85 14.99 1.84
C ALA A 281 18.02 15.98 1.69
N THR A 282 17.81 17.07 0.93
CA THR A 282 18.80 18.14 0.75
C THR A 282 19.07 18.90 2.05
N ILE A 283 18.04 19.20 2.85
CA ILE A 283 18.16 19.79 4.19
C ILE A 283 18.99 18.87 5.10
N SER A 284 18.74 17.56 5.08
CA SER A 284 19.49 16.61 5.89
C SER A 284 20.97 16.54 5.50
N ALA A 285 21.31 16.69 4.22
CA ALA A 285 22.69 16.76 3.75
C ALA A 285 23.35 18.08 4.17
N ALA A 286 22.70 19.22 3.91
CA ALA A 286 23.20 20.54 4.33
C ALA A 286 23.43 20.62 5.85
N TYR A 287 22.52 20.06 6.65
CA TYR A 287 22.66 20.00 8.10
C TYR A 287 23.93 19.24 8.53
N HIS A 288 24.20 18.09 7.89
CA HIS A 288 25.40 17.31 8.14
C HIS A 288 26.67 18.08 7.77
N ASP A 289 26.68 18.74 6.61
CA ASP A 289 27.86 19.47 6.14
C ASP A 289 28.17 20.70 7.00
N MET A 290 27.14 21.35 7.55
CA MET A 290 27.29 22.56 8.37
C MET A 290 27.65 22.25 9.83
N TYR A 291 27.17 21.14 10.40
CA TYR A 291 27.24 20.89 11.84
C TYR A 291 27.92 19.56 12.22
N GLY A 292 28.35 18.75 11.25
CA GLY A 292 29.02 17.47 11.46
C GLY A 292 28.13 16.34 12.03
N GLY A 293 26.92 16.67 12.50
CA GLY A 293 25.92 15.73 12.99
C GLY A 293 24.84 15.42 11.95
N SER A 294 24.28 14.21 11.95
CA SER A 294 23.12 13.92 11.10
C SER A 294 21.86 14.54 11.68
N LEU A 295 20.99 15.13 10.85
CA LEU A 295 19.68 15.65 11.28
C LEU A 295 18.84 14.63 12.06
N LYS A 296 18.94 13.34 11.69
CA LYS A 296 18.31 12.24 12.43
C LYS A 296 18.75 12.14 13.90
N LYS A 297 20.02 12.42 14.20
CA LYS A 297 20.56 12.41 15.58
C LYS A 297 20.04 13.61 16.35
N ALA A 298 20.05 14.79 15.74
CA ALA A 298 19.47 15.99 16.33
C ALA A 298 17.98 15.80 16.69
N VAL A 299 17.17 15.24 15.80
CA VAL A 299 15.75 14.93 16.13
C VAL A 299 15.65 14.01 17.36
N LYS A 300 16.54 13.02 17.50
CA LYS A 300 16.55 12.06 18.62
C LYS A 300 17.04 12.64 19.94
N SER A 301 17.91 13.65 19.91
CA SER A 301 18.39 14.30 21.13
C SER A 301 17.41 15.36 21.62
N GLU A 302 16.72 16.03 20.68
CA GLU A 302 15.88 17.19 20.97
C GLU A 302 14.41 16.82 21.24
N THR A 303 13.90 15.76 20.61
CA THR A 303 12.49 15.39 20.70
C THR A 303 12.31 14.01 21.30
N SER A 304 11.10 13.73 21.79
CA SER A 304 10.76 12.42 22.36
C SER A 304 9.35 11.96 21.96
N GLY A 305 9.03 10.71 22.31
CA GLY A 305 7.68 10.17 22.21
C GLY A 305 7.13 10.10 20.78
N LYS A 306 5.83 10.39 20.63
CA LYS A 306 5.14 10.30 19.33
C LYS A 306 5.58 11.40 18.36
N PHE A 307 5.95 12.57 18.86
CA PHE A 307 6.48 13.65 18.05
C PHE A 307 7.81 13.28 17.40
N GLU A 308 8.77 12.74 18.17
CA GLU A 308 10.03 12.19 17.64
C GLU A 308 9.75 11.11 16.59
N HIS A 309 8.83 10.19 16.89
CA HIS A 309 8.46 9.13 15.96
C HIS A 309 7.94 9.67 14.62
N GLY A 310 7.10 10.70 14.65
CA GLY A 310 6.59 11.38 13.45
C GLY A 310 7.70 12.01 12.61
N LEU A 311 8.54 12.85 13.22
CA LEU A 311 9.66 13.50 12.53
C LEU A 311 10.62 12.48 11.91
N LEU A 312 10.96 11.43 12.66
CA LEU A 312 11.83 10.36 12.18
C LEU A 312 11.20 9.53 11.04
N THR A 313 9.87 9.38 11.04
CA THR A 313 9.16 8.69 9.96
C THR A 313 9.19 9.53 8.68
N ILE A 314 8.88 10.82 8.79
CA ILE A 314 8.96 11.79 7.68
C ILE A 314 10.38 11.86 7.09
N LEU A 315 11.41 11.77 7.93
CA LEU A 315 12.80 11.82 7.45
C LEU A 315 13.26 10.52 6.79
N LYS A 316 12.92 9.36 7.38
CA LYS A 316 13.49 8.06 6.97
C LYS A 316 12.69 7.37 5.88
N CYS A 317 11.36 7.41 5.98
CA CYS A 317 10.52 6.63 5.09
C CYS A 317 10.69 7.06 3.63
N PRO A 318 10.72 8.36 3.28
CA PRO A 318 10.95 8.78 1.90
C PRO A 318 12.35 8.43 1.36
N GLN A 319 13.38 8.40 2.21
CA GLN A 319 14.75 8.12 1.77
C GLN A 319 14.95 6.65 1.39
N ASN A 320 14.41 5.73 2.18
CA ASN A 320 14.44 4.30 1.88
C ASN A 320 13.25 3.60 2.56
N PRO A 321 12.09 3.55 1.88
CA PRO A 321 10.88 2.92 2.42
C PRO A 321 11.12 1.47 2.81
N ALA A 322 11.80 0.71 1.95
CA ALA A 322 12.09 -0.70 2.16
C ALA A 322 12.87 -0.96 3.44
N LYS A 323 13.94 -0.20 3.68
CA LYS A 323 14.76 -0.27 4.91
C LYS A 323 13.98 0.15 6.15
N TYR A 324 13.10 1.13 6.02
CA TYR A 324 12.22 1.57 7.11
C TYR A 324 11.27 0.44 7.51
N PHE A 325 10.48 -0.08 6.57
CA PHE A 325 9.49 -1.13 6.85
C PHE A 325 10.14 -2.47 7.23
N ALA A 326 11.30 -2.81 6.68
CA ALA A 326 12.08 -3.97 7.13
C ALA A 326 12.45 -3.87 8.61
N LYS A 327 12.85 -2.66 9.07
CA LYS A 327 13.12 -2.41 10.49
C LYS A 327 11.85 -2.50 11.34
N VAL A 328 10.73 -1.92 10.89
CA VAL A 328 9.44 -1.98 11.59
C VAL A 328 9.01 -3.44 11.78
N LEU A 329 9.04 -4.24 10.71
CA LEU A 329 8.70 -5.66 10.76
C LEU A 329 9.61 -6.44 11.70
N HIS A 330 10.92 -6.17 11.67
CA HIS A 330 11.85 -6.84 12.57
C HIS A 330 11.59 -6.48 14.03
N ASP A 331 11.41 -5.18 14.33
CA ASP A 331 11.11 -4.72 15.67
C ASP A 331 9.79 -5.29 16.21
N ALA A 332 8.81 -5.55 15.33
CA ALA A 332 7.53 -6.19 15.66
C ALA A 332 7.63 -7.72 15.91
N MET A 333 8.67 -8.39 15.40
CA MET A 333 8.82 -9.86 15.49
C MET A 333 9.96 -10.34 16.39
N LYS A 334 10.88 -9.46 16.82
CA LYS A 334 12.09 -9.87 17.56
C LYS A 334 11.85 -10.26 19.03
N GLY A 335 10.70 -9.92 19.61
CA GLY A 335 10.39 -10.11 21.04
C GLY A 335 9.72 -11.45 21.34
N LEU A 336 9.51 -11.74 22.64
CA LEU A 336 8.79 -12.94 23.09
C LEU A 336 7.36 -13.03 22.54
N ARG A 337 6.76 -11.87 22.23
CA ARG A 337 5.44 -11.75 21.61
C ARG A 337 5.56 -10.94 20.33
N THR A 338 4.89 -11.40 19.28
CA THR A 338 4.76 -10.68 18.01
C THR A 338 3.75 -9.54 18.15
N ASP A 339 4.10 -8.35 17.66
CA ASP A 339 3.12 -7.27 17.44
C ASP A 339 2.36 -7.52 16.14
N ASP A 340 1.31 -8.35 16.25
CA ASP A 340 0.44 -8.71 15.11
C ASP A 340 -0.19 -7.50 14.45
N SER A 341 -0.49 -6.43 15.21
CA SER A 341 -1.10 -5.23 14.63
C SER A 341 -0.15 -4.56 13.64
N THR A 342 1.14 -4.49 13.98
CA THR A 342 2.17 -3.92 13.11
C THR A 342 2.50 -4.85 11.95
N VAL A 343 2.63 -6.16 12.20
CA VAL A 343 2.88 -7.14 11.13
C VAL A 343 1.77 -7.11 10.09
N ILE A 344 0.51 -7.17 10.52
CA ILE A 344 -0.66 -7.11 9.63
C ILE A 344 -0.65 -5.81 8.84
N ARG A 345 -0.53 -4.66 9.52
CA ARG A 345 -0.55 -3.34 8.87
C ARG A 345 0.51 -3.24 7.79
N VAL A 346 1.76 -3.55 8.10
CA VAL A 346 2.86 -3.39 7.14
C VAL A 346 2.70 -4.38 5.98
N ILE A 347 2.41 -5.65 6.23
CA ILE A 347 2.25 -6.63 5.14
C ILE A 347 1.09 -6.22 4.23
N VAL A 348 -0.10 -6.02 4.79
CA VAL A 348 -1.33 -5.75 4.02
C VAL A 348 -1.26 -4.42 3.25
N THR A 349 -0.63 -3.38 3.80
CA THR A 349 -0.54 -2.07 3.14
C THR A 349 0.63 -1.95 2.17
N ARG A 350 1.66 -2.79 2.27
CA ARG A 350 2.87 -2.71 1.43
C ARG A 350 3.00 -3.80 0.38
N THR A 351 2.20 -4.87 0.46
CA THR A 351 2.32 -6.04 -0.42
C THR A 351 2.22 -5.67 -1.91
N GLU A 352 1.38 -4.70 -2.27
CA GLU A 352 1.16 -4.25 -3.65
C GLU A 352 2.07 -3.09 -4.07
N ILE A 353 2.97 -2.61 -3.20
CA ILE A 353 3.75 -1.38 -3.42
C ILE A 353 5.25 -1.69 -3.57
N ASP A 354 5.88 -2.26 -2.55
CA ASP A 354 7.34 -2.39 -2.47
C ASP A 354 7.82 -3.60 -1.66
N MET A 355 6.99 -4.63 -1.52
CA MET A 355 7.27 -5.78 -0.67
C MET A 355 8.53 -6.55 -1.06
N HIS A 356 8.83 -6.68 -2.35
CA HIS A 356 10.07 -7.32 -2.83
C HIS A 356 11.31 -6.55 -2.36
N TYR A 357 11.28 -5.22 -2.36
CA TYR A 357 12.37 -4.40 -1.83
C TYR A 357 12.47 -4.54 -0.30
N ILE A 358 11.33 -4.58 0.41
CA ILE A 358 11.29 -4.81 1.87
C ILE A 358 11.92 -6.15 2.21
N LYS A 359 11.58 -7.22 1.48
CA LYS A 359 12.17 -8.56 1.64
C LYS A 359 13.69 -8.55 1.46
N ALA A 360 14.18 -7.91 0.41
CA ALA A 360 15.61 -7.79 0.13
C ALA A 360 16.35 -7.03 1.24
N GLU A 361 15.81 -5.89 1.69
CA GLU A 361 16.39 -5.11 2.79
C GLU A 361 16.36 -5.85 4.13
N TYR A 362 15.30 -6.62 4.39
CA TYR A 362 15.18 -7.45 5.58
C TYR A 362 16.26 -8.54 5.60
N LEU A 363 16.41 -9.29 4.49
CA LEU A 363 17.43 -10.32 4.35
C LEU A 363 18.85 -9.73 4.48
N ARG A 364 19.12 -8.64 3.77
CA ARG A 364 20.43 -7.97 3.78
C ARG A 364 20.88 -7.61 5.19
N LYS A 365 19.94 -7.08 5.99
CA LYS A 365 20.22 -6.51 7.32
C LYS A 365 20.16 -7.54 8.45
N TYR A 366 19.21 -8.47 8.42
CA TYR A 366 18.93 -9.39 9.52
C TYR A 366 19.38 -10.83 9.25
N LYS A 367 19.92 -11.11 8.05
CA LYS A 367 20.45 -12.43 7.64
C LYS A 367 19.44 -13.57 7.77
N LYS A 368 18.15 -13.24 7.72
CA LYS A 368 17.00 -14.15 7.75
C LYS A 368 15.97 -13.63 6.76
N THR A 369 15.30 -14.51 6.01
CA THR A 369 14.26 -14.05 5.08
C THR A 369 13.04 -13.54 5.86
N LEU A 370 12.30 -12.59 5.27
CA LEU A 370 11.07 -12.11 5.89
C LEU A 370 10.04 -13.24 6.06
N ASN A 371 9.95 -14.15 5.08
CA ASN A 371 9.08 -15.32 5.14
C ASN A 371 9.43 -16.23 6.32
N ASP A 372 10.71 -16.53 6.54
CA ASP A 372 11.14 -17.37 7.68
C ASP A 372 10.85 -16.67 9.01
N ALA A 373 11.00 -15.34 9.06
CA ALA A 373 10.66 -14.57 10.26
C ALA A 373 9.17 -14.70 10.60
N ILE A 374 8.30 -14.51 9.61
CA ILE A 374 6.84 -14.69 9.74
C ILE A 374 6.49 -16.12 10.09
N HIS A 375 7.10 -17.11 9.43
CA HIS A 375 6.88 -18.51 9.71
C HIS A 375 7.22 -18.85 11.17
N SER A 376 8.32 -18.32 11.71
CA SER A 376 8.68 -18.53 13.11
C SER A 376 7.81 -17.76 14.12
N GLY A 377 7.33 -16.57 13.76
CA GLY A 377 6.66 -15.64 14.68
C GLY A 377 5.13 -15.74 14.70
N THR A 378 4.52 -16.52 13.81
CA THR A 378 3.05 -16.64 13.65
C THR A 378 2.67 -18.11 13.50
N SER A 379 1.38 -18.49 13.58
CA SER A 379 0.93 -19.88 13.41
C SER A 379 -0.46 -19.97 12.75
N GLY A 380 -0.88 -21.19 12.37
CA GLY A 380 -2.20 -21.48 11.83
C GLY A 380 -2.57 -20.69 10.56
N HIS A 381 -3.86 -20.44 10.37
CA HIS A 381 -4.39 -19.70 9.21
C HIS A 381 -3.83 -18.28 9.07
N TYR A 382 -3.48 -17.66 10.20
CA TYR A 382 -2.83 -16.35 10.21
C TYR A 382 -1.48 -16.38 9.50
N ARG A 383 -0.61 -17.35 9.84
CA ARG A 383 0.66 -17.58 9.15
C ARG A 383 0.44 -17.82 7.66
N THR A 384 -0.47 -18.74 7.33
CA THR A 384 -0.75 -19.10 5.93
C THR A 384 -1.16 -17.89 5.10
N PHE A 385 -2.04 -17.04 5.65
CA PHE A 385 -2.48 -15.83 4.96
C PHE A 385 -1.32 -14.84 4.73
N LEU A 386 -0.52 -14.55 5.76
CA LEU A 386 0.60 -13.61 5.61
C LEU A 386 1.63 -14.12 4.60
N LEU A 387 1.96 -15.43 4.63
CA LEU A 387 2.87 -16.02 3.66
C LEU A 387 2.30 -16.01 2.25
N SER A 388 0.98 -16.16 2.07
CA SER A 388 0.35 -16.02 0.74
C SER A 388 0.49 -14.60 0.17
N LEU A 389 0.38 -13.56 1.01
CA LEU A 389 0.57 -12.18 0.58
C LEU A 389 2.03 -11.90 0.21
N LEU A 390 2.97 -12.44 1.00
CA LEU A 390 4.40 -12.29 0.71
C LEU A 390 4.82 -13.04 -0.56
N GLY A 391 4.15 -14.15 -0.89
CA GLY A 391 4.57 -15.03 -1.96
C GLY A 391 5.93 -15.68 -1.69
N SER A 392 6.49 -16.28 -2.73
CA SER A 392 7.71 -17.09 -2.72
C SER A 392 8.96 -16.34 -2.26
N ASN A 393 10.00 -17.07 -1.82
CA ASN A 393 11.26 -16.52 -1.29
C ASN A 393 12.20 -15.93 -2.37
N HIS A 394 11.74 -15.77 -3.61
CA HIS A 394 12.57 -15.43 -4.76
C HIS A 394 12.66 -13.92 -5.00
#